data_AF-A0A962Y2Y5-F1
#
_entry.id   AF-A0A962Y2Y5-F1
#
_cell.length_a   1.000
_cell.length_b   1.000
_cell.length_c   1.000
_cell.angle_alpha   90.00
_cell.angle_beta   90.00
_cell.angle_gamma   90.00
#
_symmetry.space_group_name_H-M   'P 1'
#
loop_
_entity.id
_entity.type
_entity.pdbx_description
1 polymer ?
#
loop_
_entity_poly.entity_id
_entity_poly.type
_entity_poly.pdbx_seq_one_letter_code
_entity_poly.pdbx_strand_id
1 'polypeptide(L)'
;TAVEGFWEDTPGDALLARVHDAFPNLHIVAEDLGIITEEVRKLRRKYHLPGMAVLQFAFDHFADNPHKPANITPDTIIYTGTHDNDTCAGWFSKLQAHEKAFVFQILGTEPTTDIADLMIRTAMRSKASLAMAPLQDFLGLGSKARMNTPGVSEGNWRWRFEWDMLPETLPERIRNMITESGRLYVR
;
A
#
# COMPACT_ATOMS: atom_id res chain seq x y z
N THR A 1 23.69 -18.09 -0.24
CA THR A 1 22.55 -17.43 0.45
C THR A 1 23.04 -16.07 0.95
N ALA A 2 22.17 -15.21 1.47
CA ALA A 2 22.57 -13.89 1.99
C ALA A 2 23.02 -13.91 3.48
N VAL A 3 23.22 -15.11 4.05
CA VAL A 3 23.43 -15.30 5.51
C VAL A 3 24.76 -14.72 5.99
N GLU A 4 25.81 -14.79 5.17
CA GLU A 4 27.16 -14.33 5.51
C GLU A 4 27.45 -12.91 4.97
N GLY A 5 26.40 -12.11 4.75
CA GLY A 5 26.51 -10.71 4.36
C GLY A 5 26.79 -9.77 5.54
N PHE A 6 27.01 -8.49 5.22
CA PHE A 6 27.15 -7.43 6.22
C PHE A 6 26.48 -6.15 5.71
N TRP A 7 26.16 -5.25 6.64
CA TRP A 7 25.63 -3.92 6.33
C TRP A 7 26.79 -2.98 5.98
N GLU A 8 26.68 -2.27 4.86
CA GLU A 8 27.65 -1.26 4.40
C GLU A 8 27.00 0.11 4.49
N ASP A 9 27.71 1.07 5.11
CA ASP A 9 27.24 2.45 5.19
C ASP A 9 27.26 3.09 3.80
N THR A 10 26.21 3.86 3.50
CA THR A 10 26.11 4.61 2.24
C THR A 10 26.03 6.11 2.50
N PRO A 11 26.52 6.96 1.58
CA PRO A 11 26.46 8.42 1.74
C PRO A 11 25.06 8.97 1.43
N GLY A 12 24.02 8.40 2.05
CA GLY A 12 22.61 8.72 1.78
C GLY A 12 22.27 10.18 1.99
N ASP A 13 22.86 10.82 3.01
CA ASP A 13 22.67 12.24 3.26
C ASP A 13 23.25 13.12 2.14
N ALA A 14 24.49 12.84 1.74
CA ALA A 14 25.14 13.59 0.67
C ALA A 14 24.41 13.42 -0.67
N LEU A 15 23.90 12.21 -0.95
CA LEU A 15 23.11 11.95 -2.15
C LEU A 15 21.80 12.73 -2.15
N LEU A 16 21.01 12.62 -1.08
CA LEU A 16 19.69 13.27 -1.01
C LEU A 16 19.82 14.80 -0.99
N ALA A 17 20.85 15.35 -0.34
CA ALA A 17 21.17 16.79 -0.42
C ALA A 17 21.38 17.24 -1.86
N ARG A 18 22.20 16.50 -2.63
CA ARG A 18 22.46 16.83 -4.05
C ARG A 18 21.22 16.70 -4.92
N VAL A 19 20.40 15.69 -4.69
CA VAL A 19 19.13 15.51 -5.43
C VAL A 19 18.17 16.66 -5.12
N HIS A 20 18.04 17.04 -3.85
CA HIS A 20 17.19 18.14 -3.42
C HIS A 20 17.65 19.49 -4.01
N ASP A 21 18.96 19.76 -4.02
CA ASP A 21 19.51 20.99 -4.60
C ASP A 21 19.34 21.06 -6.12
N ALA A 22 19.57 19.95 -6.82
CA ALA A 22 19.48 19.89 -8.28
C ALA A 22 18.03 19.88 -8.78
N PHE A 23 17.11 19.31 -8.00
CA PHE A 23 15.71 19.12 -8.38
C PHE A 23 14.75 19.53 -7.26
N PRO A 24 14.58 20.83 -7.00
CA PRO A 24 13.81 21.32 -5.84
C PRO A 24 12.30 20.97 -5.88
N ASN A 25 11.78 20.58 -7.04
CA ASN A 25 10.37 20.20 -7.22
C ASN A 25 10.20 18.67 -7.43
N LEU A 26 11.25 17.88 -7.23
CA LEU A 26 11.16 16.43 -7.41
C LEU A 26 10.45 15.79 -6.21
N HIS A 27 9.37 15.05 -6.51
CA HIS A 27 8.66 14.28 -5.51
C HIS A 27 9.19 12.84 -5.51
N ILE A 28 9.80 12.44 -4.40
CA ILE A 28 10.32 11.08 -4.18
C ILE A 28 9.51 10.43 -3.07
N VAL A 29 9.15 9.16 -3.27
CA VAL A 29 8.53 8.31 -2.25
C VAL A 29 9.59 7.32 -1.79
N ALA A 30 9.79 7.20 -0.49
CA ALA A 30 10.65 6.18 0.07
C ALA A 30 9.86 4.87 0.20
N GLU A 31 10.30 3.83 -0.50
CA GLU A 31 9.92 2.46 -0.15
C GLU A 31 10.71 2.08 1.10
N ASP A 32 10.02 2.12 2.24
CA ASP A 32 10.61 1.93 3.58
C ASP A 32 9.93 0.77 4.33
N LEU A 33 9.54 -0.29 3.60
CA LEU A 33 8.89 -1.47 4.16
C LEU A 33 9.90 -2.41 4.83
N GLY A 34 9.38 -3.30 5.67
CA GLY A 34 10.18 -4.26 6.43
C GLY A 34 10.79 -3.66 7.69
N ILE A 35 11.85 -4.30 8.19
CA ILE A 35 12.56 -3.85 9.40
C ILE A 35 13.56 -2.79 8.99
N ILE A 36 13.22 -1.52 9.25
CA ILE A 36 14.09 -0.37 9.00
C ILE A 36 14.60 0.23 10.31
N THR A 37 15.82 0.76 10.29
CA THR A 37 16.44 1.38 11.47
C THR A 37 15.95 2.82 11.69
N GLU A 38 16.19 3.37 12.87
CA GLU A 38 15.82 4.75 13.18
C GLU A 38 16.63 5.76 12.36
N GLU A 39 17.84 5.41 11.94
CA GLU A 39 18.69 6.20 11.04
C GLU A 39 18.00 6.40 9.67
N VAL A 40 17.41 5.33 9.12
CA VAL A 40 16.63 5.40 7.86
C VAL A 40 15.42 6.32 8.05
N ARG A 41 14.69 6.18 9.16
CA ARG A 41 13.53 7.03 9.47
C ARG A 41 13.91 8.50 9.62
N LYS A 42 15.04 8.80 10.26
CA LYS A 42 15.57 10.17 10.40
C LYS A 42 15.98 10.75 9.05
N LEU A 43 16.66 9.97 8.22
CA LEU A 43 17.09 10.41 6.88
C LEU A 43 15.86 10.73 6.01
N ARG A 44 14.86 9.85 5.99
CA ARG A 44 13.58 10.05 5.28
C ARG A 44 12.92 11.37 5.68
N ARG A 45 12.77 11.60 6.99
CA ARG A 45 12.13 12.81 7.53
C ARG A 45 12.94 14.09 7.28
N LYS A 46 14.28 14.01 7.29
CA LYS A 46 15.17 15.15 6.99
C LYS A 46 14.90 15.73 5.59
N TYR A 47 14.61 14.87 4.62
CA TYR A 47 14.32 15.26 3.23
C TYR A 47 12.84 15.27 2.89
N HIS A 48 11.94 15.21 3.89
CA HIS A 48 10.49 15.25 3.71
C HIS A 48 9.94 14.20 2.74
N LEU A 49 10.57 13.03 2.69
CA LEU A 49 10.18 11.94 1.79
C LEU A 49 9.02 11.17 2.41
N PRO A 50 7.82 11.11 1.80
CA PRO A 50 6.77 10.25 2.30
C PRO A 50 7.21 8.78 2.26
N GLY A 51 6.92 8.05 3.34
CA GLY A 51 7.13 6.60 3.42
C GLY A 51 5.94 5.83 2.86
N MET A 52 5.95 4.51 3.01
CA MET A 52 4.89 3.62 2.55
C MET A 52 4.20 2.89 3.71
N ALA A 53 2.89 2.75 3.60
CA ALA A 53 2.12 1.81 4.40
C ALA A 53 1.32 0.87 3.49
N VAL A 54 1.29 -0.42 3.82
CA VAL A 54 0.56 -1.43 3.04
C VAL A 54 -0.49 -2.06 3.94
N LEU A 55 -1.77 -1.79 3.65
CA LEU A 55 -2.89 -2.15 4.53
C LEU A 55 -3.00 -3.67 4.74
N GLN A 56 -2.63 -4.51 3.76
CA GLN A 56 -2.55 -5.97 3.96
C GLN A 56 -1.58 -6.40 5.09
N PHE A 57 -0.62 -5.55 5.48
CA PHE A 57 0.30 -5.81 6.59
C PHE A 57 -0.21 -5.28 7.94
N ALA A 58 -1.39 -4.66 7.99
CA ALA A 58 -1.94 -4.03 9.18
C ALA A 58 -2.52 -5.00 10.23
N PHE A 59 -2.67 -6.27 9.89
CA PHE A 59 -3.53 -7.21 10.64
C PHE A 59 -2.75 -8.16 11.53
N ASP A 60 -1.87 -7.61 12.36
CA ASP A 60 -1.20 -8.30 13.47
C ASP A 60 -1.74 -7.86 14.84
N HIS A 61 -1.18 -8.43 15.92
CA HIS A 61 -1.55 -8.11 17.30
C HIS A 61 -0.79 -6.91 17.89
N PHE A 62 0.10 -6.26 17.14
CA PHE A 62 0.96 -5.19 17.65
C PHE A 62 0.31 -3.83 17.44
N ALA A 63 0.00 -3.13 18.54
CA ALA A 63 -0.72 -1.85 18.47
C ALA A 63 0.05 -0.76 17.72
N ASP A 64 1.39 -0.85 17.70
CA ASP A 64 2.32 0.09 17.07
C ASP A 64 2.63 -0.24 15.60
N ASN A 65 2.01 -1.26 15.00
CA ASN A 65 2.21 -1.59 13.60
C ASN A 65 1.92 -0.36 12.70
N PRO A 66 2.91 0.13 11.94
CA PRO A 66 2.81 1.38 11.17
C PRO A 66 1.82 1.30 10.00
N HIS A 67 1.37 0.11 9.61
CA HIS A 67 0.41 -0.11 8.53
C HIS A 67 -1.05 0.00 8.99
N LYS A 68 -1.31 0.00 10.30
CA LYS A 68 -2.67 0.14 10.84
C LYS A 68 -3.23 1.53 10.55
N PRO A 69 -4.50 1.68 10.12
CA PRO A 69 -5.11 2.98 9.80
C PRO A 69 -4.96 4.04 10.91
N ALA A 70 -5.01 3.62 12.17
CA ALA A 70 -4.84 4.51 13.33
C ALA A 70 -3.43 5.12 13.44
N ASN A 71 -2.42 4.42 12.93
CA ASN A 71 -1.00 4.80 13.01
C ASN A 71 -0.51 5.52 11.74
N ILE A 72 -1.34 5.64 10.71
CA ILE A 72 -1.00 6.36 9.48
C ILE A 72 -0.92 7.85 9.75
N THR A 73 0.17 8.45 9.28
CA THR A 73 0.45 9.89 9.34
C THR A 73 0.40 10.54 7.94
N PRO A 74 0.29 11.88 7.83
CA PRO A 74 0.27 12.55 6.52
C PRO A 74 1.52 12.36 5.66
N ASP A 75 2.68 12.10 6.26
CA ASP A 75 3.95 11.82 5.58
C ASP A 75 4.06 10.37 5.05
N THR A 76 2.93 9.77 4.68
CA THR A 76 2.82 8.38 4.21
C THR A 76 1.99 8.32 2.93
N ILE A 77 2.35 7.39 2.05
CA ILE A 77 1.49 6.89 0.97
C ILE A 77 0.97 5.52 1.37
N ILE A 78 -0.35 5.40 1.48
CA ILE A 78 -0.99 4.13 1.81
C ILE A 78 -1.34 3.35 0.54
N TYR A 79 -1.12 2.05 0.58
CA TYR A 79 -1.50 1.08 -0.45
C TYR A 79 -2.47 0.07 0.15
N THR A 80 -3.47 -0.40 -0.59
CA THR A 80 -4.21 -1.62 -0.19
C THR A 80 -3.25 -2.82 -0.19
N GLY A 81 -2.54 -2.99 -1.30
CA GLY A 81 -1.44 -3.91 -1.55
C GLY A 81 -0.55 -3.32 -2.66
N THR A 82 0.68 -3.79 -2.76
CA THR A 82 1.59 -3.48 -3.88
C THR A 82 1.48 -4.54 -4.98
N HIS A 83 2.31 -4.44 -6.02
CA HIS A 83 2.42 -5.48 -7.05
C HIS A 83 3.00 -6.81 -6.53
N ASP A 84 3.73 -6.78 -5.42
CA ASP A 84 4.30 -7.96 -4.75
C ASP A 84 3.31 -8.67 -3.84
N ASN A 85 2.23 -7.99 -3.48
CA ASN A 85 1.13 -8.56 -2.72
C ASN A 85 0.19 -9.36 -3.63
N ASP A 86 -0.58 -10.25 -3.02
CA ASP A 86 -1.78 -10.75 -3.68
C ASP A 86 -2.82 -9.61 -3.76
N THR A 87 -3.79 -9.75 -4.67
CA THR A 87 -5.02 -8.95 -4.67
C THR A 87 -5.72 -9.00 -3.31
N CYS A 88 -6.48 -7.99 -2.90
CA CYS A 88 -7.20 -8.01 -1.62
C CYS A 88 -8.15 -9.19 -1.52
N ALA A 89 -8.87 -9.53 -2.60
CA ALA A 89 -9.74 -10.70 -2.62
C ALA A 89 -8.95 -12.02 -2.55
N GLY A 90 -7.84 -12.13 -3.28
CA GLY A 90 -6.95 -13.29 -3.24
C GLY A 90 -6.32 -13.50 -1.87
N TRP A 91 -5.75 -12.44 -1.28
CA TRP A 91 -5.20 -12.42 0.07
C TRP A 91 -6.24 -12.86 1.09
N PHE A 92 -7.40 -12.19 1.12
CA PHE A 92 -8.43 -12.45 2.12
C PHE A 92 -9.00 -13.87 2.00
N SER A 93 -9.16 -14.40 0.78
CA SER A 93 -9.71 -15.75 0.58
C SER A 93 -8.88 -16.85 1.24
N LYS A 94 -7.55 -16.64 1.35
CA LYS A 94 -6.59 -17.57 1.94
C LYS A 94 -6.55 -17.52 3.48
N LEU A 95 -7.11 -16.49 4.09
CA LEU A 95 -7.17 -16.36 5.55
C LEU A 95 -8.13 -17.39 6.16
N GLN A 96 -7.78 -17.87 7.35
CA GLN A 96 -8.64 -18.66 8.21
C GLN A 96 -9.77 -17.81 8.78
N ALA A 97 -10.83 -18.45 9.29
CA ALA A 97 -12.02 -17.75 9.78
C ALA A 97 -11.71 -16.73 10.90
N HIS A 98 -10.82 -17.08 11.83
CA HIS A 98 -10.44 -16.20 12.93
C HIS A 98 -9.62 -14.99 12.45
N GLU A 99 -8.74 -15.17 11.45
CA GLU A 99 -7.97 -14.08 10.83
C GLU A 99 -8.89 -13.12 10.08
N LYS A 100 -9.89 -13.65 9.35
CA LYS A 100 -10.92 -12.84 8.69
C LYS A 100 -11.72 -12.01 9.68
N ALA A 101 -12.14 -12.60 10.80
CA ALA A 101 -12.83 -11.88 11.87
C ALA A 101 -11.94 -10.77 12.47
N PHE A 102 -10.64 -11.06 12.64
CA PHE A 102 -9.68 -10.09 13.15
C PHE A 102 -9.48 -8.88 12.22
N VAL A 103 -9.51 -9.08 10.89
CA VAL A 103 -9.50 -7.97 9.92
C VAL A 103 -10.65 -7.01 10.17
N PHE A 104 -11.88 -7.51 10.28
CA PHE A 104 -13.06 -6.68 10.54
C PHE A 104 -13.00 -5.97 11.89
N GLN A 105 -12.48 -6.64 12.92
CA GLN A 105 -12.25 -6.04 14.23
C GLN A 105 -11.26 -4.87 14.16
N ILE A 106 -10.12 -5.03 13.48
CA ILE A 106 -9.11 -3.97 13.32
C ILE A 106 -9.65 -2.80 12.50
N LEU A 107 -10.48 -3.07 11.49
CA LEU A 107 -11.12 -2.05 10.66
C LEU A 107 -12.35 -1.41 11.32
N GLY A 108 -12.83 -1.96 12.44
CA GLY A 108 -13.99 -1.44 13.16
C GLY A 108 -15.28 -1.49 12.34
N THR A 109 -15.48 -2.53 11.54
CA THR A 109 -16.64 -2.70 10.64
C THR A 109 -17.26 -4.08 10.79
N GLU A 110 -18.54 -4.19 10.43
CA GLU A 110 -19.19 -5.49 10.27
C GLU A 110 -18.60 -6.28 9.10
N PRO A 111 -18.68 -7.62 9.11
CA PRO A 111 -18.25 -8.46 8.01
C PRO A 111 -18.92 -8.11 6.68
N THR A 112 -18.13 -8.09 5.61
CA THR A 112 -18.62 -7.88 4.24
C THR A 112 -18.06 -8.93 3.28
N THR A 113 -18.75 -9.13 2.17
CA THR A 113 -18.31 -9.97 1.06
C THR A 113 -17.38 -9.22 0.10
N ASP A 114 -17.44 -7.89 0.05
CA ASP A 114 -16.59 -7.07 -0.82
C ASP A 114 -15.39 -6.50 -0.04
N ILE A 115 -14.41 -7.37 0.20
CA ILE A 115 -13.20 -7.01 0.93
C ILE A 115 -12.35 -5.99 0.16
N ALA A 116 -12.35 -6.02 -1.18
CA ALA A 116 -11.55 -5.10 -1.97
C ALA A 116 -12.09 -3.68 -1.85
N ASP A 117 -13.41 -3.48 -1.98
CA ASP A 117 -14.07 -2.20 -1.75
C ASP A 117 -13.81 -1.67 -0.33
N LEU A 118 -13.93 -2.53 0.69
CA LEU A 118 -13.64 -2.15 2.08
C LEU A 118 -12.19 -1.67 2.26
N MET A 119 -11.21 -2.41 1.71
CA MET A 119 -9.79 -2.08 1.82
C MET A 119 -9.47 -0.76 1.09
N ILE A 120 -10.02 -0.55 -0.11
CA ILE A 120 -9.88 0.71 -0.86
C ILE A 120 -10.43 1.88 -0.06
N ARG A 121 -11.67 1.76 0.45
CA ARG A 121 -12.30 2.82 1.25
C ARG A 121 -11.53 3.11 2.54
N THR A 122 -11.00 2.08 3.18
CA THR A 122 -10.14 2.23 4.37
C THR A 122 -8.89 3.03 4.03
N ALA A 123 -8.19 2.66 2.95
CA ALA A 123 -7.01 3.40 2.49
C ALA A 123 -7.35 4.87 2.16
N MET A 124 -8.45 5.10 1.43
CA MET A 124 -8.93 6.44 1.09
C MET A 124 -9.35 7.26 2.33
N ARG A 125 -9.86 6.65 3.40
CA ARG A 125 -10.22 7.37 4.63
C ARG A 125 -9.06 7.59 5.60
N SER A 126 -7.90 7.01 5.32
CA SER A 126 -6.70 7.19 6.17
C SER A 126 -6.20 8.63 6.15
N LYS A 127 -5.26 8.94 7.07
CA LYS A 127 -4.58 10.25 7.13
C LYS A 127 -3.44 10.41 6.11
N ALA A 128 -3.14 9.39 5.30
CA ALA A 128 -2.07 9.43 4.31
C ALA A 128 -2.29 10.57 3.29
N SER A 129 -1.20 11.18 2.82
CA SER A 129 -1.28 12.22 1.78
C SER A 129 -1.75 11.65 0.43
N LEU A 130 -1.36 10.42 0.12
CA LEU A 130 -1.82 9.69 -1.06
C LEU A 130 -2.33 8.30 -0.68
N ALA A 131 -3.44 7.87 -1.29
CA ALA A 131 -3.99 6.53 -1.17
C ALA A 131 -3.98 5.86 -2.55
N MET A 132 -3.39 4.67 -2.62
CA MET A 132 -3.13 3.90 -3.83
C MET A 132 -3.81 2.54 -3.73
N ALA A 133 -4.44 2.09 -4.81
CA ALA A 133 -4.98 0.75 -4.93
C ALA A 133 -4.70 0.19 -6.33
N PRO A 134 -4.26 -1.07 -6.45
CA PRO A 134 -4.10 -1.74 -7.75
C PRO A 134 -5.43 -1.81 -8.52
N LEU A 135 -5.36 -1.78 -9.85
CA LEU A 135 -6.55 -1.95 -10.71
C LEU A 135 -7.26 -3.28 -10.44
N GLN A 136 -6.50 -4.33 -10.10
CA GLN A 136 -7.05 -5.64 -9.72
C GLN A 136 -8.02 -5.56 -8.55
N ASP A 137 -7.75 -4.70 -7.56
CA ASP A 137 -8.62 -4.51 -6.40
C ASP A 137 -9.88 -3.74 -6.80
N PHE A 138 -9.75 -2.70 -7.65
CA PHE A 138 -10.93 -2.02 -8.22
C PHE A 138 -11.82 -2.97 -9.04
N LEU A 139 -11.25 -3.99 -9.65
CA LEU A 139 -11.97 -5.02 -10.41
C LEU A 139 -12.42 -6.21 -9.55
N GLY A 140 -12.09 -6.23 -8.25
CA GLY A 140 -12.47 -7.32 -7.34
C GLY A 140 -11.86 -8.68 -7.71
N LEU A 141 -10.71 -8.69 -8.40
CA LEU A 141 -10.10 -9.92 -8.91
C LEU A 141 -9.39 -10.69 -7.79
N GLY A 142 -9.39 -12.02 -7.88
CA GLY A 142 -8.68 -12.91 -6.96
C GLY A 142 -7.23 -13.22 -7.39
N SER A 143 -6.60 -14.22 -6.76
CA SER A 143 -5.17 -14.53 -6.90
C SER A 143 -4.67 -14.83 -8.32
N LYS A 144 -5.54 -15.17 -9.26
CA LYS A 144 -5.17 -15.33 -10.68
C LYS A 144 -4.68 -14.01 -11.31
N ALA A 145 -5.03 -12.86 -10.71
CA ALA A 145 -4.62 -11.54 -11.15
C ALA A 145 -3.40 -10.98 -10.39
N ARG A 146 -2.78 -11.75 -9.50
CA ARG A 146 -1.57 -11.33 -8.79
C ARG A 146 -0.46 -10.99 -9.79
N MET A 147 0.20 -9.85 -9.60
CA MET A 147 1.23 -9.37 -10.52
C MET A 147 2.57 -10.08 -10.31
N ASN A 148 3.06 -10.12 -9.07
CA ASN A 148 4.33 -10.76 -8.72
C ASN A 148 4.21 -11.57 -7.43
N THR A 149 4.91 -12.71 -7.38
CA THR A 149 5.18 -13.48 -6.16
C THR A 149 6.68 -13.44 -5.89
N PRO A 150 7.14 -12.62 -4.92
CA PRO A 150 8.55 -12.54 -4.56
C PRO A 150 9.16 -13.92 -4.25
N GLY A 151 10.39 -14.14 -4.70
CA GLY A 151 11.10 -15.42 -4.55
C GLY A 151 10.75 -16.49 -5.58
N VAL A 152 9.74 -16.27 -6.43
CA VAL A 152 9.40 -17.16 -7.56
C VAL A 152 9.99 -16.58 -8.84
N SER A 153 10.71 -17.39 -9.63
CA SER A 153 11.42 -16.93 -10.83
C SER A 153 10.56 -16.89 -12.09
N GLU A 154 9.45 -17.62 -12.14
CA GLU A 154 8.63 -17.78 -13.34
C GLU A 154 7.15 -17.42 -13.08
N GLY A 155 6.45 -17.03 -14.16
CA GLY A 155 5.00 -16.79 -14.11
C GLY A 155 4.57 -15.39 -13.63
N ASN A 156 5.49 -14.56 -13.16
CA ASN A 156 5.23 -13.19 -12.73
C ASN A 156 5.15 -12.19 -13.89
N TRP A 157 4.59 -11.00 -13.65
CA TRP A 157 4.52 -9.86 -14.59
C TRP A 157 3.69 -10.10 -15.84
N ARG A 158 2.76 -11.06 -15.77
CA ARG A 158 1.94 -11.48 -16.92
C ARG A 158 0.51 -10.97 -16.89
N TRP A 159 0.03 -10.48 -15.75
CA TRP A 159 -1.34 -9.99 -15.65
C TRP A 159 -1.54 -8.77 -16.55
N ARG A 160 -2.64 -8.80 -17.30
CA ARG A 160 -3.09 -7.73 -18.19
C ARG A 160 -4.58 -7.55 -17.99
N PHE A 161 -5.05 -6.31 -18.17
CA PHE A 161 -6.46 -6.03 -18.28
C PHE A 161 -6.82 -5.84 -19.75
N GLU A 162 -8.07 -6.13 -20.09
CA GLU A 162 -8.72 -5.73 -21.34
C GLU A 162 -9.82 -4.71 -21.02
N TRP A 163 -10.17 -3.85 -21.98
CA TRP A 163 -11.08 -2.73 -21.73
C TRP A 163 -12.50 -3.16 -21.36
N ASP A 164 -12.95 -4.31 -21.85
CA ASP A 164 -14.25 -4.93 -21.53
C ASP A 164 -14.33 -5.41 -20.08
N MET A 165 -13.20 -5.57 -19.40
CA MET A 165 -13.16 -5.89 -17.97
C MET A 165 -13.58 -4.69 -17.11
N LEU A 166 -13.54 -3.46 -17.63
CA LEU A 166 -13.91 -2.26 -16.87
C LEU A 166 -15.43 -2.06 -16.94
N PRO A 167 -16.17 -2.22 -15.83
CA PRO A 167 -17.61 -1.91 -15.82
C PRO A 167 -17.84 -0.44 -16.16
N GLU A 168 -18.88 -0.15 -16.94
CA GLU A 168 -19.26 1.24 -17.27
C GLU A 168 -19.51 2.10 -16.02
N THR A 169 -19.92 1.47 -14.92
CA THR A 169 -20.18 2.12 -13.63
C THR A 169 -18.92 2.37 -12.80
N LEU A 170 -17.76 1.81 -13.17
CA LEU A 170 -16.53 1.89 -12.38
C LEU A 170 -16.03 3.33 -12.20
N PRO A 171 -15.96 4.19 -13.22
CA PRO A 171 -15.52 5.58 -13.05
C PRO A 171 -16.38 6.36 -12.06
N GLU A 172 -17.71 6.20 -12.13
CA GLU A 172 -18.64 6.85 -11.20
C GLU A 172 -18.45 6.33 -9.77
N ARG A 173 -18.31 5.00 -9.60
CA ARG A 173 -18.03 4.39 -8.30
C ARG A 173 -16.74 4.92 -7.68
N ILE A 174 -15.66 5.00 -8.45
CA ILE A 174 -14.37 5.55 -8.00
C ILE A 174 -14.51 7.03 -7.63
N ARG A 175 -15.20 7.83 -8.46
CA ARG A 175 -15.46 9.25 -8.16
C ARG A 175 -16.21 9.42 -6.85
N ASN A 176 -17.22 8.57 -6.58
CA ASN A 176 -17.97 8.61 -5.34
C ASN A 176 -17.09 8.26 -4.14
N MET A 177 -16.25 7.22 -4.22
CA MET A 177 -15.29 6.88 -3.16
C MET A 177 -14.33 8.04 -2.86
N ILE A 178 -13.80 8.68 -3.89
CA ILE A 178 -12.90 9.84 -3.77
C ILE A 178 -13.63 11.04 -3.13
N THR A 179 -14.89 11.27 -3.50
CA THR A 179 -15.71 12.36 -2.95
C THR A 179 -16.04 12.12 -1.48
N GLU A 180 -16.52 10.93 -1.13
CA GLU A 180 -16.88 10.53 0.23
C GLU A 180 -15.69 10.50 1.20
N SER A 181 -14.47 10.29 0.68
CA SER A 181 -13.24 10.34 1.47
C SER A 181 -12.63 11.74 1.59
N GLY A 182 -13.26 12.76 0.99
CA GLY A 182 -12.73 14.13 0.99
C GLY A 182 -11.45 14.30 0.16
N ARG A 183 -11.17 13.37 -0.76
CA ARG A 183 -9.97 13.38 -1.63
C ARG A 183 -10.25 13.91 -3.03
N LEU A 184 -11.47 14.34 -3.32
CA LEU A 184 -11.80 14.93 -4.61
C LEU A 184 -11.13 16.28 -4.76
N TYR A 185 -10.09 16.34 -5.58
CA TYR A 185 -9.50 17.60 -6.01
C TYR A 185 -10.38 18.22 -7.09
N VAL A 186 -11.00 19.36 -6.78
CA VAL A 186 -11.70 20.19 -7.77
C VAL A 186 -10.71 21.27 -8.19
N ARG A 187 -10.35 21.26 -9.48
CA ARG A 187 -9.54 22.31 -10.11
C ARG A 187 -10.35 23.59 -10.30
#